data_AF-A0A9E1DXP5-F1
#
_entry.id   AF-A0A9E1DXP5-F1
#
_cell.length_a   1.000
_cell.length_b   1.000
_cell.length_c   1.000
_cell.angle_alpha   90.00
_cell.angle_beta   90.00
_cell.angle_gamma   90.00
#
_symmetry.space_group_name_H-M   'P 1'
#
loop_
_entity.id
_entity.type
_entity.pdbx_description
1 polymer ?
#
loop_
_entity_poly.entity_id
_entity_poly.type
_entity_poly.pdbx_seq_one_letter_code
_entity_poly.pdbx_strand_id
1 'polypeptide(L)'
;AISWGSWALFLTSLVNLIYLAEYLGYIELPHTADNAINWSAMGLAIAVTTYTGAMLTSSMAAMPLASSMLLAPLFSVSAIAMAGGLLELVNVERTISAWALTIASVSSAILFGFYVGELYGGNLAVQEAYAHLVGNYGLIWWLTIGIGFGLPAVLAVFWMTSQTQREKLICCVTKAVALFSLFGGVGIRFVLLMAGQGH
;
A
#
# COMPACT_ATOMS: atom_id res chain seq x y z
N ALA A 1 8.00 -17.22 10.64
CA ALA A 1 7.31 -16.16 9.87
C ALA A 1 6.27 -16.75 8.91
N ILE A 2 6.65 -17.65 7.99
CA ILE A 2 5.77 -18.18 6.93
C ILE A 2 4.44 -18.77 7.43
N SER A 3 4.46 -19.49 8.56
CA SER A 3 3.25 -20.11 9.13
C SER A 3 2.17 -19.10 9.55
N TRP A 4 2.55 -17.92 10.06
CA TRP A 4 1.58 -16.93 10.54
C TRP A 4 0.86 -16.22 9.39
N GLY A 5 1.57 -15.94 8.29
CA GLY A 5 0.96 -15.39 7.08
C GLY A 5 -0.05 -16.32 6.44
N SER A 6 0.24 -17.63 6.43
CA SER A 6 -0.73 -18.64 5.96
C SER A 6 -2.02 -18.65 6.77
N TRP A 7 -1.94 -18.54 8.10
CA TRP A 7 -3.11 -18.42 8.97
C TRP A 7 -3.87 -17.12 8.75
N ALA A 8 -3.17 -15.99 8.62
CA ALA A 8 -3.80 -14.70 8.36
C ALA A 8 -4.57 -14.73 7.02
N LEU A 9 -3.96 -15.24 5.95
CA LEU A 9 -4.62 -15.39 4.65
C LEU A 9 -5.82 -16.32 4.71
N PHE A 10 -5.68 -17.48 5.37
CA PHE A 10 -6.78 -18.43 5.54
C PHE A 10 -7.97 -17.82 6.28
N LEU A 11 -7.72 -17.12 7.39
CA LEU A 11 -8.76 -16.44 8.17
C LEU A 11 -9.40 -15.29 7.39
N THR A 12 -8.62 -14.52 6.62
CA THR A 12 -9.17 -13.50 5.72
C THR A 12 -10.07 -14.11 4.65
N SER A 13 -9.69 -15.25 4.07
CA SER A 13 -10.54 -15.96 3.11
C SER A 13 -11.85 -16.45 3.75
N LEU A 14 -11.80 -16.96 4.98
CA LEU A 14 -13.00 -17.36 5.73
C LEU A 14 -13.94 -16.17 5.97
N VAL A 15 -13.41 -15.04 6.43
CA VAL A 15 -14.19 -13.82 6.64
C VAL A 15 -14.82 -13.32 5.34
N ASN A 16 -14.07 -13.31 4.24
CA ASN A 16 -14.61 -12.94 2.91
C ASN A 16 -15.71 -13.90 2.42
N LEU A 17 -15.59 -15.20 2.72
CA LEU A 17 -16.64 -16.18 2.39
C LEU A 17 -17.92 -15.94 3.19
N ILE A 18 -17.80 -15.52 4.46
CA ILE A 18 -18.95 -15.16 5.29
C ILE A 18 -19.66 -13.93 4.70
N TYR A 19 -18.93 -12.87 4.36
CA TYR A 19 -19.51 -11.70 3.68
C TYR A 19 -20.16 -12.05 2.35
N LEU A 20 -19.54 -12.94 1.56
CA LEU A 20 -20.10 -13.38 0.29
C LEU A 20 -21.40 -14.18 0.50
N ALA A 21 -21.43 -15.06 1.51
CA ALA A 21 -22.61 -15.85 1.84
C ALA A 21 -23.77 -14.98 2.33
N GLU A 22 -23.49 -13.95 3.13
CA GLU A 22 -24.49 -12.95 3.55
C GLU A 22 -24.99 -12.14 2.35
N TYR A 23 -24.08 -11.64 1.50
CA TYR A 23 -24.44 -10.87 0.30
C TYR A 23 -25.33 -11.65 -0.67
N LEU A 24 -25.10 -12.97 -0.79
CA LEU A 24 -25.91 -13.87 -1.63
C LEU A 24 -27.20 -14.33 -0.94
N GLY A 25 -27.44 -13.93 0.32
CA GLY A 25 -28.65 -14.28 1.08
C GLY A 25 -28.68 -15.73 1.60
N TYR A 26 -27.52 -16.40 1.69
CA TYR A 26 -27.44 -17.76 2.24
C TYR A 26 -27.46 -17.79 3.77
N ILE A 27 -27.05 -16.70 4.41
CA ILE A 27 -27.02 -16.55 5.87
C ILE A 27 -27.51 -15.15 6.26
N GLU A 28 -28.15 -15.03 7.41
CA GLU A 28 -28.48 -13.75 8.04
C GLU A 28 -27.67 -13.64 9.33
N LEU A 29 -26.80 -12.63 9.42
CA LEU A 29 -25.98 -12.42 10.60
C LEU A 29 -26.70 -11.51 11.61
N PRO A 30 -26.73 -11.87 12.90
CA PRO A 30 -27.18 -10.93 13.92
C PRO A 30 -26.20 -9.75 14.00
N HIS A 31 -26.70 -8.57 14.36
CA HIS A 31 -25.90 -7.32 14.42
C HIS A 31 -24.61 -7.46 15.24
N THR A 32 -24.61 -8.29 16.30
CA THR A 32 -23.41 -8.55 17.11
C THR A 32 -22.36 -9.37 16.38
N ALA A 33 -22.77 -10.33 15.55
CA ALA A 33 -21.87 -11.12 14.71
C ALA A 33 -21.30 -10.28 13.56
N ASP A 34 -22.13 -9.45 12.92
CA ASP A 34 -21.68 -8.52 11.88
C ASP A 34 -20.59 -7.56 12.41
N ASN A 35 -20.82 -6.93 13.56
CA ASN A 35 -19.80 -6.09 14.22
C ASN A 35 -18.50 -6.87 14.51
N ALA A 36 -18.60 -8.09 15.05
CA ALA A 36 -17.43 -8.90 15.34
C ALA A 36 -16.64 -9.27 14.07
N ILE A 37 -17.35 -9.59 12.98
CA ILE A 37 -16.75 -9.92 11.69
C ILE A 37 -16.06 -8.68 11.10
N ASN A 38 -16.69 -7.50 11.15
CA ASN A 38 -16.10 -6.23 10.72
C ASN A 38 -14.79 -5.92 11.45
N TRP A 39 -14.77 -6.04 12.78
CA TRP A 39 -13.54 -5.84 13.57
C TRP A 39 -12.46 -6.88 13.24
N SER A 40 -12.86 -8.14 13.06
CA SER A 40 -11.94 -9.21 12.68
C SER A 40 -11.34 -8.97 11.29
N ALA A 41 -12.14 -8.49 10.33
CA ALA A 41 -11.71 -8.17 8.98
C ALA A 41 -10.66 -7.07 8.99
N MET A 42 -10.88 -6.01 9.78
CA MET A 42 -9.93 -4.91 9.92
C MET A 42 -8.62 -5.36 10.57
N GLY A 43 -8.67 -6.17 11.63
CA GLY A 43 -7.48 -6.75 12.25
C GLY A 43 -6.71 -7.68 11.32
N LEU A 44 -7.42 -8.53 10.56
CA LEU A 44 -6.82 -9.43 9.59
C LEU A 44 -6.23 -8.69 8.39
N ALA A 45 -6.87 -7.62 7.93
CA ALA A 45 -6.33 -6.77 6.87
C ALA A 45 -4.97 -6.19 7.28
N ILE A 46 -4.87 -5.62 8.48
CA ILE A 46 -3.60 -5.11 9.03
C ILE A 46 -2.57 -6.24 9.16
N ALA A 47 -2.99 -7.42 9.63
CA ALA A 47 -2.11 -8.58 9.78
C ALA A 47 -1.53 -9.04 8.43
N VAL A 48 -2.36 -9.16 7.40
CA VAL A 48 -1.93 -9.58 6.05
C VAL A 48 -1.04 -8.53 5.40
N THR A 49 -1.36 -7.25 5.52
CA THR A 49 -0.60 -6.18 4.86
C THR A 49 0.77 -5.94 5.51
N THR A 50 0.90 -6.18 6.82
CA THR A 50 2.17 -6.08 7.56
C THR A 50 3.02 -7.34 7.48
N TYR A 51 2.39 -8.51 7.35
CA TYR A 51 3.07 -9.81 7.30
C TYR A 51 4.20 -9.86 6.26
N THR A 52 3.95 -9.38 5.04
CA THR A 52 4.94 -9.47 3.95
C THR A 52 6.21 -8.69 4.28
N GLY A 53 6.09 -7.51 4.89
CA GLY A 53 7.25 -6.75 5.33
C GLY A 53 7.92 -7.40 6.54
N ALA A 54 7.16 -7.88 7.52
CA ALA A 54 7.69 -8.58 8.69
C ALA A 54 8.42 -9.90 8.33
N MET A 55 7.94 -10.59 7.29
CA MET A 55 8.62 -11.76 6.74
C MET A 55 9.99 -11.37 6.22
N LEU A 56 10.09 -10.32 5.40
CA LEU A 56 11.36 -9.85 4.87
C LEU A 56 12.32 -9.41 5.98
N THR A 57 11.83 -8.69 6.98
CA THR A 57 12.64 -8.28 8.14
C THR A 57 13.17 -9.46 8.93
N SER A 58 12.40 -10.54 9.07
CA SER A 58 12.80 -11.72 9.83
C SER A 58 13.61 -12.75 9.03
N SER A 59 13.39 -12.87 7.72
CA SER A 59 14.11 -13.82 6.86
C SER A 59 15.40 -13.26 6.26
N MET A 60 15.51 -11.94 6.16
CA MET A 60 16.64 -11.22 5.57
C MET A 60 17.30 -10.28 6.59
N ALA A 61 17.33 -10.67 7.86
CA ALA A 61 17.88 -9.84 8.95
C ALA A 61 19.36 -9.44 8.75
N ALA A 62 20.11 -10.16 7.90
CA ALA A 62 21.48 -9.81 7.51
C ALA A 62 21.56 -8.68 6.46
N MET A 63 20.44 -8.31 5.83
CA MET A 63 20.38 -7.26 4.82
C MET A 63 19.93 -5.94 5.47
N PRO A 64 20.75 -4.87 5.43
CA PRO A 64 20.46 -3.61 6.12
C PRO A 64 19.10 -3.00 5.74
N LEU A 65 18.77 -3.00 4.44
CA LEU A 65 17.48 -2.51 3.91
C LEU A 65 16.28 -3.35 4.36
N ALA A 66 16.44 -4.66 4.49
CA ALA A 66 15.36 -5.56 4.89
C ALA A 66 15.16 -5.58 6.41
N SER A 67 16.25 -5.39 7.17
CA SER A 67 16.25 -5.36 8.64
C SER A 67 15.60 -4.12 9.25
N SER A 68 15.27 -3.10 8.45
CA SER A 68 14.56 -1.92 8.94
C SER A 68 13.19 -2.29 9.51
N MET A 69 12.95 -1.87 10.76
CA MET A 69 11.64 -2.00 11.43
C MET A 69 10.52 -1.26 10.68
N LEU A 70 10.89 -0.33 9.79
CA LEU A 70 9.96 0.49 9.02
C LEU A 70 9.51 -0.19 7.72
N LEU A 71 10.09 -1.34 7.34
CA LEU A 71 9.71 -2.11 6.15
C LEU A 71 8.27 -2.66 6.25
N ALA A 72 7.85 -3.12 7.43
CA ALA A 72 6.49 -3.65 7.65
C ALA A 72 5.40 -2.57 7.47
N PRO A 73 5.51 -1.37 8.08
CA PRO A 73 4.65 -0.24 7.76
C PRO A 73 4.65 0.13 6.26
N LEU A 74 5.81 0.12 5.61
CA LEU A 74 5.94 0.46 4.19
C LEU A 74 5.18 -0.50 3.26
N PHE A 75 5.31 -1.80 3.53
CA PHE A 75 4.59 -2.83 2.80
C PHE A 75 3.09 -2.74 3.04
N SER A 76 2.68 -2.34 4.25
CA SER A 76 1.27 -2.12 4.58
C SER A 76 0.69 -0.92 3.83
N VAL A 77 1.36 0.22 3.89
CA VAL A 77 0.95 1.46 3.21
C VAL A 77 0.89 1.27 1.69
N SER A 78 1.89 0.62 1.10
CA SER A 78 1.85 0.27 -0.33
C SER A 78 0.72 -0.70 -0.68
N ALA A 79 0.37 -1.65 0.21
CA ALA A 79 -0.76 -2.56 0.00
C ALA A 79 -2.09 -1.79 -0.06
N ILE A 80 -2.28 -0.87 0.89
CA ILE A 80 -3.50 -0.07 1.01
C ILE A 80 -3.64 0.87 -0.20
N ALA A 81 -2.54 1.50 -0.63
CA ALA A 81 -2.53 2.32 -1.84
C ALA A 81 -2.90 1.52 -3.10
N MET A 82 -2.39 0.30 -3.24
CA MET A 82 -2.73 -0.58 -4.36
C MET A 82 -4.18 -1.06 -4.31
N ALA A 83 -4.69 -1.42 -3.13
CA ALA A 83 -6.08 -1.83 -2.96
C ALA A 83 -7.04 -0.69 -3.31
N GLY A 84 -6.74 0.54 -2.84
CA GLY A 84 -7.51 1.73 -3.18
C GLY A 84 -7.48 2.04 -4.67
N GLY A 85 -6.31 1.94 -5.31
CA GLY A 85 -6.19 2.09 -6.76
C GLY A 85 -6.98 1.03 -7.53
N LEU A 86 -6.89 -0.23 -7.13
CA LEU A 86 -7.61 -1.31 -7.81
C LEU A 86 -9.14 -1.14 -7.69
N LEU A 87 -9.62 -0.79 -6.50
CA LEU A 87 -11.04 -0.52 -6.26
C LEU A 87 -11.54 0.65 -7.13
N GLU A 88 -10.78 1.73 -7.26
CA GLU A 88 -11.14 2.87 -8.12
C GLU A 88 -11.13 2.48 -9.62
N LEU A 89 -10.29 1.55 -10.05
CA LEU A 89 -10.29 1.04 -11.43
C LEU A 89 -11.48 0.13 -11.73
N VAL A 90 -11.88 -0.68 -10.75
CA VAL A 90 -13.04 -1.58 -10.85
C VAL A 90 -14.34 -0.80 -10.71
N ASN A 91 -14.33 0.35 -10.03
CA ASN A 91 -15.50 1.18 -9.87
C ASN A 91 -16.00 1.69 -11.24
N VAL A 92 -17.22 1.28 -11.60
CA VAL A 92 -17.92 1.67 -12.82
C VAL A 92 -18.67 2.99 -12.62
N GLU A 93 -19.01 3.31 -11.37
CA GLU A 93 -19.74 4.54 -11.03
C GLU A 93 -18.82 5.76 -11.12
N ARG A 94 -19.33 6.85 -11.73
CA ARG A 94 -18.59 8.12 -11.94
C ARG A 94 -18.36 8.93 -10.66
N THR A 95 -18.69 8.39 -9.50
CA THR A 95 -18.47 9.05 -8.22
C THR A 95 -17.02 8.83 -7.80
N ILE A 96 -16.22 9.85 -8.08
CA ILE A 96 -14.84 10.00 -7.60
C ILE A 96 -14.80 9.73 -6.12
N SER A 97 -14.08 8.68 -5.76
CA SER A 97 -14.03 8.27 -4.38
C SER A 97 -12.94 9.09 -3.68
N ALA A 98 -13.37 10.15 -2.99
CA ALA A 98 -12.49 11.02 -2.20
C ALA A 98 -11.56 10.21 -1.27
N TRP A 99 -12.03 9.03 -0.84
CA TRP A 99 -11.27 8.09 -0.03
C TRP A 99 -10.05 7.51 -0.76
N ALA A 100 -10.12 7.17 -2.05
CA ALA A 100 -8.98 6.60 -2.78
C ALA A 100 -7.85 7.62 -2.97
N LEU A 101 -8.19 8.88 -3.27
CA LEU A 101 -7.25 9.99 -3.35
C LEU A 101 -6.61 10.31 -1.98
N THR A 102 -7.39 10.21 -0.91
CA THR A 102 -6.91 10.43 0.45
C THR A 102 -5.94 9.31 0.86
N ILE A 103 -6.28 8.05 0.57
CA ILE A 103 -5.40 6.90 0.81
C ILE A 103 -4.11 7.04 0.03
N ALA A 104 -4.17 7.38 -1.27
CA ALA A 104 -2.98 7.55 -2.10
C ALA A 104 -2.09 8.69 -1.60
N SER A 105 -2.67 9.84 -1.21
CA SER A 105 -1.91 11.00 -0.72
C SER A 105 -1.28 10.75 0.65
N VAL A 106 -2.02 10.18 1.61
CA VAL A 106 -1.49 9.79 2.93
C VAL A 106 -0.39 8.75 2.77
N SER A 107 -0.59 7.76 1.90
CA SER A 107 0.43 6.74 1.63
C SER A 107 1.71 7.36 1.08
N SER A 108 1.58 8.30 0.15
CA SER A 108 2.71 9.03 -0.45
C SER A 108 3.49 9.84 0.59
N ALA A 109 2.78 10.52 1.51
CA ALA A 109 3.40 11.30 2.58
C ALA A 109 4.19 10.41 3.56
N ILE A 110 3.63 9.25 3.92
CA ILE A 110 4.29 8.29 4.81
C ILE A 110 5.55 7.71 4.13
N LEU A 111 5.47 7.37 2.83
CA LEU A 111 6.60 6.86 2.06
C LEU A 111 7.73 7.90 1.91
N PHE A 112 7.37 9.18 1.71
CA PHE A 112 8.35 10.26 1.67
C PHE A 112 9.01 10.47 3.04
N GLY A 113 8.22 10.48 4.12
CA GLY A 113 8.73 10.55 5.48
C GLY A 113 9.70 9.40 5.81
N PHE A 114 9.42 8.20 5.31
CA PHE A 114 10.30 7.04 5.42
C PHE A 114 11.65 7.26 4.72
N TYR A 115 11.64 7.74 3.47
CA TYR A 115 12.88 8.04 2.73
C TYR A 115 13.76 9.03 3.50
N VAL A 116 13.17 10.15 3.96
CA VAL A 116 13.91 11.16 4.73
C VAL A 116 14.41 10.60 6.07
N GLY A 117 13.57 9.83 6.77
CA GLY A 117 13.92 9.23 8.06
C GLY A 117 15.11 8.27 7.97
N GLU A 118 15.13 7.39 6.98
CA GLU A 118 16.22 6.40 6.81
C GLU A 118 17.51 7.04 6.27
N LEU A 119 17.42 8.04 5.39
CA LEU A 119 18.60 8.75 4.89
C LEU A 119 19.33 9.55 5.96
N TYR A 120 18.59 10.25 6.81
CA TYR A 120 19.18 11.20 7.77
C TYR A 120 19.27 10.65 9.20
N GLY A 121 18.50 9.61 9.54
CA GLY A 121 18.47 9.00 10.87
C GLY A 121 18.90 7.53 10.93
N GLY A 122 19.14 6.89 9.78
CA GLY A 122 19.57 5.49 9.71
C GLY A 122 21.04 5.27 10.08
N ASN A 123 21.39 4.02 10.40
CA ASN A 123 22.78 3.62 10.62
C ASN A 123 23.60 3.70 9.31
N LEU A 124 24.92 3.83 9.42
CA LEU A 124 25.85 3.87 8.27
C LEU A 124 25.60 2.74 7.24
N ALA A 125 25.34 1.52 7.71
CA ALA A 125 25.03 0.37 6.85
C ALA A 125 23.73 0.55 6.05
N VAL A 126 22.74 1.28 6.60
CA VAL A 126 21.49 1.59 5.90
C VAL A 126 21.73 2.68 4.85
N GLN A 127 22.50 3.71 5.19
CA GLN A 127 22.86 4.78 4.25
C GLN A 127 23.63 4.26 3.04
N GLU A 128 24.60 3.36 3.26
CA GLU A 128 25.35 2.71 2.16
C GLU A 128 24.45 1.84 1.28
N ALA A 129 23.53 1.09 1.89
CA ALA A 129 22.56 0.29 1.15
C ALA A 129 21.59 1.15 0.32
N TYR A 130 21.18 2.32 0.84
CA TYR A 130 20.41 3.30 0.07
C TYR A 130 21.22 3.93 -1.07
N ALA A 131 22.50 4.23 -0.84
CA ALA A 131 23.38 4.73 -1.89
C ALA A 131 23.54 3.69 -3.03
N HIS A 132 23.64 2.41 -2.70
CA HIS A 132 23.66 1.31 -3.68
C HIS A 132 22.32 1.17 -4.42
N LEU A 133 21.20 1.26 -3.71
CA LEU A 133 19.86 1.24 -4.30
C LEU A 133 19.67 2.39 -5.30
N VAL A 134 20.07 3.61 -4.94
CA VAL A 134 19.99 4.77 -5.83
C VAL A 134 21.00 4.67 -6.98
N GLY A 135 22.18 4.08 -6.76
CA GLY A 135 23.18 3.86 -7.80
C GLY A 135 22.71 2.91 -8.91
N ASN A 136 22.17 1.75 -8.53
CA ASN A 136 21.81 0.70 -9.49
C ASN A 136 20.35 0.74 -9.95
N TYR A 137 19.45 1.13 -9.06
CA TYR A 137 18.00 1.16 -9.31
C TYR A 137 17.42 2.58 -9.25
N GLY A 138 18.25 3.63 -9.20
CA GLY A 138 17.83 5.01 -9.00
C GLY A 138 16.76 5.48 -9.98
N LEU A 139 16.88 5.14 -11.27
CA LEU A 139 15.86 5.52 -12.25
C LEU A 139 14.49 4.92 -11.93
N ILE A 140 14.44 3.62 -11.60
CA ILE A 140 13.19 2.93 -11.24
C ILE A 140 12.67 3.46 -9.90
N TRP A 141 13.55 3.68 -8.93
CA TRP A 141 13.23 4.26 -7.63
C TRP A 141 12.58 5.64 -7.75
N TRP A 142 13.19 6.54 -8.52
CA TRP A 142 12.67 7.90 -8.70
C TRP A 142 11.39 7.94 -9.53
N LEU A 143 11.25 7.08 -10.56
CA LEU A 143 9.97 6.94 -11.27
C LEU A 143 8.87 6.43 -10.34
N THR A 144 9.19 5.45 -9.50
CA THR A 144 8.24 4.87 -8.55
C THR A 144 7.79 5.90 -7.52
N ILE A 145 8.71 6.66 -6.92
CA ILE A 145 8.36 7.71 -5.95
C ILE A 145 7.66 8.89 -6.64
N GLY A 146 8.25 9.43 -7.70
CA GLY A 146 7.77 10.63 -8.36
C GLY A 146 6.44 10.41 -9.07
N ILE A 147 6.36 9.43 -9.95
CA ILE A 147 5.15 9.14 -10.73
C ILE A 147 4.16 8.32 -9.90
N GLY A 148 4.64 7.32 -9.15
CA GLY A 148 3.76 6.41 -8.43
C GLY A 148 3.14 6.98 -7.15
N PHE A 149 3.74 8.01 -6.55
CA PHE A 149 3.26 8.60 -5.28
C PHE A 149 3.19 10.13 -5.32
N GLY A 150 4.23 10.80 -5.84
CA GLY A 150 4.28 12.26 -5.94
C GLY A 150 3.16 12.84 -6.81
N LEU A 151 2.98 12.28 -8.02
CA LEU A 151 1.95 12.72 -8.95
C LEU A 151 0.52 12.46 -8.42
N PRO A 152 0.20 11.28 -7.86
CA PRO A 152 -1.01 11.06 -7.07
C PRO A 152 -1.28 12.09 -5.97
N ALA A 153 -0.28 12.41 -5.15
CA ALA A 153 -0.42 13.36 -4.06
C ALA A 153 -0.73 14.77 -4.58
N VAL A 154 -0.02 15.22 -5.61
CA VAL A 154 -0.23 16.53 -6.24
C VAL A 154 -1.62 16.61 -6.85
N LEU A 155 -2.05 15.59 -7.58
CA LEU A 155 -3.39 15.53 -8.18
C LEU A 155 -4.49 15.48 -7.11
N ALA A 156 -4.26 14.81 -5.98
CA ALA A 156 -5.20 14.79 -4.85
C ALA A 156 -5.35 16.18 -4.21
N VAL A 157 -4.26 16.93 -4.03
CA VAL A 157 -4.30 18.31 -3.51
C VAL A 157 -5.01 19.25 -4.47
N PHE A 158 -4.74 19.13 -5.77
CA PHE A 158 -5.46 19.89 -6.81
C PHE A 158 -6.94 19.55 -6.84
N TRP A 159 -7.31 18.30 -6.57
CA TRP A 159 -8.69 17.88 -6.45
C TRP A 159 -9.39 18.53 -5.25
N MET A 160 -8.76 18.53 -4.07
CA MET A 160 -9.32 19.15 -2.86
C MET A 160 -9.53 20.66 -3.01
N THR A 161 -8.70 21.33 -3.82
CA THR A 161 -8.77 22.78 -4.05
C THR A 161 -9.69 23.17 -5.22
N SER A 162 -9.96 22.26 -6.16
CA SER A 162 -10.75 22.50 -7.37
C SER A 162 -12.09 21.75 -7.34
N GLN A 163 -12.91 22.00 -6.32
CA GLN A 163 -14.26 21.41 -6.19
C GLN A 163 -15.27 21.87 -7.26
N THR A 164 -14.89 22.82 -8.12
CA THR A 164 -15.78 23.44 -9.10
C THR A 164 -15.47 22.98 -10.53
N GLN A 165 -16.44 22.26 -11.12
CA GLN A 165 -16.87 22.36 -12.54
C GLN A 165 -16.46 21.31 -13.61
N ARG A 166 -15.70 20.23 -13.38
CA ARG A 166 -15.38 19.28 -14.49
C ARG A 166 -15.38 17.78 -14.16
N GLU A 167 -16.56 17.20 -13.95
CA GLU A 167 -16.77 15.75 -13.67
C GLU A 167 -15.99 14.80 -14.61
N LYS A 168 -15.96 15.07 -15.93
CA LYS A 168 -15.25 14.20 -16.89
C LYS A 168 -13.73 14.24 -16.75
N LEU A 169 -13.16 15.40 -16.48
CA LEU A 169 -11.71 15.54 -16.25
C LEU A 169 -11.33 14.85 -14.95
N ILE A 170 -12.18 14.98 -13.93
CA ILE A 170 -11.92 14.41 -12.61
C ILE A 170 -11.95 12.87 -12.65
N CYS A 171 -12.84 12.25 -13.41
CA CYS A 171 -12.85 10.78 -13.59
C CYS A 171 -11.58 10.26 -14.29
N CYS A 172 -11.06 10.97 -15.30
CA CYS A 172 -9.78 10.60 -15.92
C CYS A 172 -8.61 10.74 -14.94
N VAL A 173 -8.61 11.80 -14.14
CA VAL A 173 -7.57 12.06 -13.14
C VAL A 173 -7.58 10.99 -12.05
N THR A 174 -8.74 10.58 -11.51
CA THR A 174 -8.78 9.54 -10.49
C THR A 174 -8.32 8.19 -11.00
N LYS A 175 -8.71 7.80 -12.23
CA LYS A 175 -8.22 6.57 -12.86
C LYS A 175 -6.72 6.60 -13.13
N ALA A 176 -6.18 7.74 -13.52
CA ALA A 176 -4.74 7.92 -13.67
C ALA A 176 -4.04 7.78 -12.30
N VAL A 177 -4.54 8.44 -11.25
CA VAL A 177 -4.02 8.32 -9.89
C VAL A 177 -4.06 6.88 -9.40
N ALA A 178 -5.13 6.14 -9.69
CA ALA A 178 -5.27 4.74 -9.35
C ALA A 178 -4.20 3.86 -10.03
N LEU A 179 -3.98 4.05 -11.35
CA LEU A 179 -2.92 3.36 -12.09
C LEU A 179 -1.52 3.68 -11.55
N PHE A 180 -1.26 4.95 -11.24
CA PHE A 180 0.01 5.37 -10.69
C PHE A 180 0.24 4.82 -9.28
N SER A 181 -0.80 4.76 -8.45
CA SER A 181 -0.72 4.15 -7.11
C SER A 181 -0.40 2.64 -7.20
N LEU A 182 -0.96 1.95 -8.19
CA LEU A 182 -0.61 0.55 -8.48
C LEU A 182 0.84 0.41 -8.91
N PHE A 183 1.28 1.23 -9.88
CA PHE A 183 2.67 1.22 -10.34
C PHE A 183 3.65 1.54 -9.22
N GLY A 184 3.36 2.55 -8.40
CA GLY A 184 4.15 2.94 -7.24
C GLY A 184 4.26 1.81 -6.21
N GLY A 185 3.13 1.19 -5.85
CA GLY A 185 3.10 0.10 -4.87
C GLY A 185 3.89 -1.12 -5.32
N VAL A 186 3.78 -1.52 -6.60
CA VAL A 186 4.56 -2.62 -7.17
C VAL A 186 6.03 -2.25 -7.28
N GLY A 187 6.35 -1.05 -7.77
CA GLY A 187 7.71 -0.57 -7.97
C GLY A 187 8.51 -0.51 -6.68
N ILE A 188 7.92 -0.03 -5.57
CA ILE A 188 8.62 0.01 -4.27
C ILE A 188 8.98 -1.39 -3.81
N ARG A 189 8.03 -2.33 -3.91
CA ARG A 189 8.27 -3.71 -3.51
C ARG A 189 9.33 -4.37 -4.38
N PHE A 190 9.28 -4.14 -5.69
CA PHE A 190 10.28 -4.66 -6.62
C PHE A 190 11.68 -4.11 -6.30
N VAL A 191 11.83 -2.79 -6.18
CA VAL A 191 13.13 -2.16 -5.93
C VAL A 191 13.70 -2.60 -4.59
N LEU A 192 12.88 -2.67 -3.53
CA LEU A 192 13.36 -3.10 -2.22
C LEU A 192 13.75 -4.58 -2.18
N LEU A 193 13.02 -5.44 -2.88
CA LEU A 193 13.37 -6.87 -2.98
C LEU A 193 14.65 -7.07 -3.80
N MET A 194 14.76 -6.42 -4.96
CA MET A 194 15.92 -6.58 -5.86
C MET A 194 17.17 -5.91 -5.30
N ALA A 195 17.05 -4.72 -4.70
CA ALA A 195 18.17 -4.05 -4.03
C ALA A 195 18.58 -4.79 -2.75
N GLY A 196 17.62 -5.42 -2.05
CA GLY A 196 17.89 -6.29 -0.91
C GLY A 196 18.69 -7.54 -1.30
N GLN A 197 18.34 -8.20 -2.41
CA GLN A 197 19.00 -9.42 -2.90
C GLN A 197 20.36 -9.19 -3.58
N GLY A 198 20.70 -7.94 -3.91
CA GLY A 198 21.95 -7.58 -4.61
C GLY A 198 23.23 -7.69 -3.78
N HIS A 199 23.15 -8.23 -2.55
CA HIS A 199 24.26 -8.48 -1.64
C HIS A 199 24.11 -9.84 -0.94
#